data_AF-A0A4S8PV91-F1
#
_entry.id   AF-A0A4S8PV91-F1
#
_cell.length_a   1.000
_cell.length_b   1.000
_cell.length_c   1.000
_cell.angle_alpha   90.00
_cell.angle_beta   90.00
_cell.angle_gamma   90.00
#
_symmetry.space_group_name_H-M   'P 1'
#
loop_
_entity.id
_entity.type
_entity.pdbx_description
1 polymer ?
#
loop_
_entity_poly.entity_id
_entity_poly.type
_entity_poly.pdbx_seq_one_letter_code
_entity_poly.pdbx_strand_id
1 'polypeptide(L)'
;MSKTDTSGLTQLGQSVEAPTSPETAVMERVPNGNAGTDYVVRFTAPEFTSLCPMTGQPDFAHIVIDYIPGDWLVESKSLKLFLFSFRNHGAFHEDCSVYIAKRIVELLDPKWLRIGAYWYPRGGIPIDVFWQTGEPPKGVWLPDQGVATYRGRG
;
A
#
# COMPACT_ATOMS: atom_id res chain seq x y z
N MET A 1 -25.72 -6.71 -8.67
CA MET A 1 -24.41 -6.87 -8.00
C MET A 1 -24.67 -7.55 -6.65
N SER A 2 -23.93 -8.62 -6.34
CA SER A 2 -23.97 -9.25 -5.01
C SER A 2 -23.39 -8.28 -3.96
N LYS A 3 -23.94 -8.28 -2.75
CA LYS A 3 -23.42 -7.48 -1.63
C LYS A 3 -22.16 -8.15 -1.11
N THR A 4 -21.04 -7.43 -1.08
CA THR A 4 -19.78 -7.93 -0.49
C THR A 4 -20.02 -8.28 0.98
N ASP A 5 -19.61 -9.49 1.38
CA ASP A 5 -19.68 -9.90 2.78
C ASP A 5 -18.63 -9.16 3.61
N THR A 6 -19.11 -8.44 4.62
CA THR A 6 -18.31 -7.64 5.56
C THR A 6 -18.48 -8.12 7.00
N SER A 7 -19.17 -9.24 7.22
CA SER A 7 -19.55 -9.71 8.57
C SER A 7 -18.34 -10.07 9.45
N GLY A 8 -17.21 -10.44 8.84
CA GLY A 8 -15.96 -10.76 9.53
C GLY A 8 -15.04 -9.57 9.80
N LEU A 9 -15.43 -8.34 9.41
CA LEU A 9 -14.61 -7.15 9.62
C LEU A 9 -14.78 -6.60 11.03
N THR A 10 -13.67 -6.34 11.70
CA THR A 10 -13.64 -5.77 13.06
C THR A 10 -13.41 -4.26 13.04
N GLN A 11 -12.83 -3.72 11.96
CA GLN A 11 -12.47 -2.31 11.89
C GLN A 11 -13.50 -1.48 11.11
N LEU A 12 -14.07 -2.00 10.01
CA LEU A 12 -14.99 -1.23 9.17
C LEU A 12 -16.27 -0.82 9.94
N GLY A 13 -16.65 0.46 9.85
CA GLY A 13 -17.83 1.01 10.54
C GLY A 13 -17.69 1.24 12.05
N GLN A 14 -16.58 0.82 12.67
CA GLN A 14 -16.33 0.97 14.12
C GLN A 14 -15.38 2.14 14.43
N SER A 15 -15.40 2.66 15.65
CA SER A 15 -14.29 3.51 16.11
C SER A 15 -13.17 2.60 16.60
N VAL A 16 -11.98 2.73 16.03
CA VAL A 16 -10.80 1.92 16.39
C VAL A 16 -9.61 2.85 16.62
N GLU A 17 -8.82 2.54 17.64
CA GLU A 17 -7.58 3.27 17.89
C GLU A 17 -6.56 3.00 16.77
N ALA A 18 -5.74 4.01 16.47
CA ALA A 18 -4.69 3.84 15.48
C ALA A 18 -3.59 2.91 16.03
N PRO A 19 -3.17 1.89 15.28
CA PRO A 19 -2.05 1.04 15.69
C PRO A 19 -0.76 1.86 15.85
N THR A 20 0.07 1.47 16.83
CA THR A 20 1.31 2.15 17.16
C THR A 20 2.52 1.65 16.36
N SER A 21 2.40 0.49 15.69
CA SER A 21 3.45 -0.07 14.85
C SER A 21 2.89 -0.89 13.68
N PRO A 22 3.61 -0.99 12.56
CA PRO A 22 3.17 -1.78 11.40
C PRO A 22 3.10 -3.28 11.65
N GLU A 23 3.91 -3.83 12.55
CA GLU A 23 3.91 -5.24 12.91
C GLU A 23 2.63 -5.66 13.64
N THR A 24 2.06 -4.73 14.43
CA THR A 24 0.84 -4.98 15.23
C THR A 24 -0.44 -4.52 14.54
N ALA A 25 -0.32 -3.76 13.44
CA ALA A 25 -1.45 -3.30 12.67
C ALA A 25 -2.20 -4.47 12.00
N VAL A 26 -3.50 -4.54 12.27
CA VAL A 26 -4.41 -5.53 11.70
C VAL A 26 -4.85 -5.09 10.31
N MET A 27 -4.60 -5.92 9.32
CA MET A 27 -5.18 -5.76 7.99
C MET A 27 -6.29 -6.77 7.76
N GLU A 28 -7.35 -6.33 7.09
CA GLU A 28 -8.53 -7.12 6.81
C GLU A 28 -8.76 -7.22 5.30
N ARG A 29 -9.50 -8.25 4.90
CA ARG A 29 -9.82 -8.53 3.51
C ARG A 29 -11.28 -8.91 3.36
N VAL A 30 -11.83 -8.67 2.17
CA VAL A 30 -13.19 -9.04 1.79
C VAL A 30 -13.17 -9.91 0.53
N PRO A 31 -14.19 -10.75 0.29
CA PRO A 31 -14.24 -11.58 -0.89
C PRO A 31 -14.24 -10.74 -2.20
N ASN A 32 -13.46 -11.19 -3.18
CA ASN A 32 -13.51 -10.65 -4.54
C ASN A 32 -14.75 -11.17 -5.28
N GLY A 33 -15.80 -10.34 -5.37
CA GLY A 33 -17.04 -10.70 -6.06
C GLY A 33 -16.92 -10.90 -7.58
N ASN A 34 -15.77 -10.56 -8.18
CA ASN A 34 -15.48 -10.73 -9.61
C ASN A 34 -14.34 -11.74 -9.82
N ALA A 35 -14.23 -12.76 -8.96
CA ALA A 35 -13.26 -13.84 -9.11
C ALA A 35 -13.34 -14.45 -10.52
N GLY A 36 -12.16 -14.69 -11.12
CA GLY A 36 -12.03 -15.17 -12.51
C GLY A 36 -11.88 -14.08 -13.58
N THR A 37 -12.11 -12.81 -13.25
CA THR A 37 -11.78 -11.68 -14.13
C THR A 37 -10.49 -11.01 -13.66
N ASP A 38 -9.52 -10.81 -14.56
CA ASP A 38 -8.31 -10.05 -14.25
C ASP A 38 -8.58 -8.55 -14.40
N TYR A 39 -8.53 -7.84 -13.28
CA TYR A 39 -8.64 -6.39 -13.22
C TYR A 39 -7.62 -5.82 -12.24
N VAL A 40 -7.17 -4.59 -12.48
CA VAL A 40 -6.24 -3.89 -11.59
C VAL A 40 -7.02 -3.05 -10.59
N VAL A 41 -6.72 -3.23 -9.31
CA VAL A 41 -7.12 -2.33 -8.24
C VAL A 41 -5.93 -1.44 -7.89
N ARG A 42 -6.15 -0.12 -7.88
CA ARG A 42 -5.16 0.87 -7.47
C ARG A 42 -5.53 1.52 -6.15
N PHE A 43 -4.60 1.53 -5.20
CA PHE A 43 -4.61 2.46 -4.07
C PHE A 43 -3.57 3.53 -4.28
N THR A 44 -3.97 4.78 -4.09
CA THR A 44 -3.09 5.95 -4.08
C THR A 44 -3.13 6.54 -2.69
N ALA A 45 -2.00 6.49 -1.99
CA ALA A 45 -1.82 6.95 -0.62
C ALA A 45 -0.81 8.12 -0.60
N PRO A 46 -1.28 9.36 -0.89
CA PRO A 46 -0.43 10.55 -0.93
C PRO A 46 -0.05 11.09 0.46
N GLU A 47 -0.60 10.50 1.52
CA GLU A 47 -0.46 10.95 2.92
C GLU A 47 0.48 10.04 3.74
N PHE A 48 1.29 9.20 3.09
CA PHE A 48 2.17 8.29 3.81
C PHE A 48 3.33 9.04 4.46
N THR A 49 3.67 8.66 5.70
CA THR A 49 4.81 9.19 6.44
C THR A 49 5.36 8.17 7.43
N SER A 50 6.67 8.22 7.64
CA SER A 50 7.40 7.45 8.65
C SER A 50 8.54 8.28 9.24
N LEU A 51 9.30 7.73 10.19
CA LEU A 51 10.49 8.39 10.73
C LEU A 51 11.77 7.79 10.14
N CYS A 52 12.76 8.64 9.90
CA CYS A 52 14.12 8.21 9.64
C CYS A 52 14.69 7.53 10.90
N PRO A 53 15.15 6.27 10.85
CA PRO A 53 15.62 5.55 12.02
C PRO A 53 16.88 6.18 12.66
N MET A 54 17.65 6.93 11.88
CA MET A 54 18.90 7.55 12.33
C MET A 54 18.70 8.92 12.98
N THR A 55 17.76 9.73 12.46
CA THR A 55 17.62 11.14 12.85
C THR A 55 16.29 11.44 13.54
N GLY A 56 15.31 10.54 13.46
CA GLY A 56 13.96 10.77 13.95
C GLY A 56 13.16 11.80 13.15
N GLN A 57 13.69 12.33 12.05
CA GLN A 57 12.97 13.27 11.22
C GLN A 57 11.85 12.56 10.42
N PRO A 58 10.69 13.20 10.22
CA PRO A 58 9.59 12.61 9.47
C PRO A 58 9.87 12.68 7.97
N ASP A 59 9.80 11.53 7.31
CA ASP A 59 9.86 11.37 5.86
C ASP A 59 8.43 11.19 5.30
N PHE A 60 8.21 11.61 4.06
CA PHE A 60 6.91 11.59 3.40
C PHE A 60 7.02 10.91 2.04
N ALA A 61 5.99 10.17 1.66
CA ALA A 61 5.93 9.52 0.36
C ALA A 61 4.53 9.57 -0.24
N HIS A 62 4.49 9.56 -1.57
CA HIS A 62 3.31 9.22 -2.33
C HIS A 62 3.39 7.74 -2.71
N ILE A 63 2.56 6.89 -2.11
CA ILE A 63 2.57 5.46 -2.37
C ILE A 63 1.47 5.10 -3.36
N VAL A 64 1.82 4.38 -4.42
CA VAL A 64 0.88 3.78 -5.37
C VAL A 64 1.02 2.27 -5.32
N ILE A 65 -0.07 1.58 -5.01
CA ILE A 65 -0.14 0.12 -4.98
C ILE A 65 -1.13 -0.30 -6.06
N ASP A 66 -0.68 -1.13 -7.00
CA ASP A 66 -1.53 -1.79 -7.97
C ASP A 66 -1.49 -3.29 -7.72
N TYR A 67 -2.64 -3.94 -7.72
CA TYR A 67 -2.68 -5.40 -7.65
C TYR A 67 -3.83 -5.97 -8.46
N ILE A 68 -3.65 -7.22 -8.88
CA ILE A 68 -4.68 -8.03 -9.50
C ILE A 68 -5.11 -9.07 -8.46
N PRO A 69 -6.36 -8.99 -7.97
CA PRO A 69 -6.81 -9.85 -6.89
C PRO A 69 -6.90 -11.32 -7.33
N GLY A 70 -6.65 -12.21 -6.37
CA GLY A 70 -7.16 -13.58 -6.41
C GLY A 70 -8.60 -13.60 -5.89
N ASP A 71 -8.82 -14.34 -4.80
CA ASP A 71 -10.14 -14.46 -4.16
C ASP A 71 -10.46 -13.33 -3.19
N TRP A 72 -9.48 -12.45 -2.90
CA TRP A 72 -9.57 -11.44 -1.85
C TRP A 72 -9.23 -10.03 -2.34
N LEU A 73 -9.90 -9.06 -1.73
CA LEU A 73 -9.60 -7.63 -1.83
C LEU A 73 -9.19 -7.12 -0.45
N VAL A 74 -8.20 -6.24 -0.37
CA VAL A 74 -7.89 -5.58 0.91
C VAL A 74 -9.01 -4.61 1.28
N GLU A 75 -9.38 -4.60 2.55
CA GLU A 75 -10.35 -3.65 3.10
C GLU A 75 -9.67 -2.29 3.30
N SER A 76 -10.20 -1.26 2.66
CA SER A 76 -9.60 0.08 2.56
C SER A 76 -9.31 0.78 3.90
N LYS A 77 -10.17 0.63 4.92
CA LYS A 77 -9.95 1.25 6.22
C LYS A 77 -8.80 0.58 6.96
N SER A 78 -8.72 -0.75 6.93
CA SER A 78 -7.63 -1.51 7.52
C SER A 78 -6.29 -1.19 6.84
N LEU A 79 -6.28 -1.02 5.51
CA LEU A 79 -5.10 -0.55 4.78
C LEU A 79 -4.68 0.86 5.24
N LYS A 80 -5.63 1.79 5.37
CA LYS A 80 -5.35 3.14 5.90
C LYS A 80 -4.73 3.06 7.30
N LEU A 81 -5.29 2.27 8.20
CA LEU A 81 -4.79 2.13 9.57
C LEU A 81 -3.41 1.48 9.61
N PHE A 82 -3.16 0.49 8.74
CA PHE A 82 -1.83 -0.07 8.52
C PHE A 82 -0.83 0.97 8.02
N LEU A 83 -1.17 1.78 7.02
CA LEU A 83 -0.26 2.84 6.56
C LEU A 83 -0.01 3.91 7.63
N PHE A 84 -1.02 4.23 8.44
CA PHE A 84 -0.89 5.20 9.54
C PHE A 84 -0.03 4.70 10.69
N SER A 85 0.11 3.39 10.87
CA SER A 85 0.96 2.81 11.92
C SER A 85 2.45 3.14 11.73
N PHE A 86 2.86 3.56 10.53
CA PHE A 86 4.24 3.95 10.23
C PHE A 86 4.58 5.35 10.74
N ARG A 87 3.58 6.19 11.06
CA ARG A 87 3.76 7.62 11.33
C ARG A 87 4.86 7.94 12.35
N ASN A 88 4.95 7.13 13.40
CA ASN A 88 5.95 7.27 14.47
C ASN A 88 6.93 6.09 14.52
N HIS A 89 7.01 5.31 13.44
CA HIS A 89 7.87 4.13 13.32
C HIS A 89 9.12 4.47 12.50
N GLY A 90 10.29 4.06 13.00
CA GLY A 90 11.57 4.27 12.34
C GLY A 90 11.85 3.19 11.28
N ALA A 91 11.93 3.55 10.01
CA ALA A 91 12.25 2.61 8.93
C ALA A 91 12.96 3.30 7.76
N PHE A 92 13.85 2.57 7.09
CA PHE A 92 14.40 3.01 5.80
C PHE A 92 13.32 3.00 4.71
N HIS A 93 13.47 3.85 3.70
CA HIS A 93 12.47 4.03 2.65
C HIS A 93 12.23 2.72 1.89
N GLU A 94 13.30 1.99 1.59
CA GLU A 94 13.30 0.69 0.93
C GLU A 94 12.57 -0.36 1.76
N ASP A 95 12.92 -0.46 3.05
CA ASP A 95 12.37 -1.47 3.95
C ASP A 95 10.86 -1.29 4.12
N CYS A 96 10.40 -0.08 4.45
CA CYS A 96 8.96 0.15 4.64
C CYS A 96 8.17 -0.03 3.34
N SER A 97 8.70 0.41 2.19
CA SER A 97 8.03 0.26 0.89
C SER A 97 7.84 -1.21 0.53
N VAL A 98 8.91 -2.02 0.63
CA VAL A 98 8.83 -3.47 0.33
C VAL A 98 8.02 -4.21 1.38
N TYR A 99 8.10 -3.80 2.65
CA TYR A 99 7.32 -4.40 3.74
C TYR A 99 5.81 -4.21 3.53
N ILE A 100 5.37 -3.01 3.15
CA ILE A 100 3.96 -2.73 2.82
C ILE A 100 3.47 -3.69 1.74
N ALA A 101 4.22 -3.82 0.65
CA ALA A 101 3.86 -4.71 -0.45
C ALA A 101 3.80 -6.17 -0.02
N LYS A 102 4.80 -6.66 0.74
CA LYS A 102 4.84 -8.04 1.24
C LYS A 102 3.70 -8.36 2.19
N ARG A 103 3.33 -7.43 3.07
CA ARG A 103 2.18 -7.60 3.98
C ARG A 103 0.86 -7.72 3.20
N ILE A 104 0.70 -6.95 2.13
CA ILE A 104 -0.49 -7.06 1.25
C ILE A 104 -0.49 -8.39 0.49
N VAL A 105 0.67 -8.84 0.00
CA VAL A 105 0.81 -10.15 -0.65
C VAL A 105 0.43 -11.28 0.30
N GLU A 106 0.96 -11.26 1.53
CA GLU A 106 0.63 -12.26 2.57
C GLU A 106 -0.87 -12.26 2.90
N LEU A 107 -1.48 -11.07 2.99
CA LEU A 107 -2.90 -10.94 3.27
C LEU A 107 -3.78 -11.48 2.14
N LEU A 108 -3.43 -11.24 0.88
CA LEU A 108 -4.36 -11.45 -0.23
C LEU A 108 -4.06 -12.65 -1.12
N ASP A 109 -2.82 -13.12 -1.13
CA ASP A 109 -2.29 -14.03 -2.17
C ASP A 109 -2.72 -13.57 -3.59
N PRO A 110 -2.37 -12.33 -3.99
CA PRO A 110 -2.84 -11.77 -5.25
C PRO A 110 -2.15 -12.45 -6.43
N LYS A 111 -2.82 -12.47 -7.58
CA LYS A 111 -2.20 -12.97 -8.82
C LYS A 111 -0.95 -12.17 -9.20
N TRP A 112 -0.97 -10.88 -8.90
CA TRP A 112 0.15 -9.97 -9.11
C TRP A 112 -0.01 -8.70 -8.26
N LEU A 113 1.10 -8.11 -7.84
CA LEU A 113 1.13 -6.82 -7.16
C LEU A 113 2.39 -6.04 -7.57
N ARG A 114 2.26 -4.71 -7.72
CA ARG A 114 3.38 -3.77 -7.68
C ARG A 114 3.14 -2.64 -6.69
N ILE A 115 4.23 -2.10 -6.18
CA ILE A 115 4.28 -0.86 -5.42
C ILE A 115 5.25 0.12 -6.09
N GLY A 116 4.88 1.39 -6.11
CA GLY A 116 5.79 2.51 -6.31
C GLY A 116 5.65 3.46 -5.14
N ALA A 117 6.72 3.64 -4.39
CA ALA A 117 6.80 4.60 -3.29
C ALA A 117 7.68 5.76 -3.73
N TYR A 118 7.06 6.91 -3.97
CA TYR A 118 7.72 8.12 -4.45
C TYR A 118 8.04 9.01 -3.27
N TRP A 119 9.29 9.00 -2.82
CA TRP A 119 9.71 9.63 -1.57
C TRP A 119 10.11 11.09 -1.77
N TYR A 120 9.72 11.92 -0.81
CA TYR A 120 10.07 13.33 -0.88
C TYR A 120 11.56 13.53 -0.56
N PRO A 121 12.23 14.47 -1.25
CA PRO A 121 13.67 14.54 -1.26
C PRO A 121 14.27 14.96 0.08
N ARG A 122 15.38 14.31 0.45
CA ARG A 122 16.32 14.79 1.47
C ARG A 122 17.56 15.33 0.77
N GLY A 123 17.94 16.57 1.10
CA GLY A 123 19.04 17.24 0.40
C GLY A 123 18.82 17.41 -1.11
N GLY A 124 17.56 17.44 -1.57
CA GLY A 124 17.23 17.54 -2.99
C GLY A 124 17.25 16.22 -3.77
N ILE A 125 17.43 15.08 -3.09
CA ILE A 125 17.53 13.75 -3.71
C ILE A 125 16.35 12.89 -3.21
N PRO A 126 15.39 12.51 -4.07
CA PRO A 126 14.36 11.52 -3.74
C PRO A 126 14.95 10.10 -3.81
N ILE A 127 14.35 9.17 -3.08
CA ILE A 127 14.65 7.74 -3.17
C ILE A 127 13.36 7.03 -3.54
N ASP A 128 13.03 6.99 -4.83
CA ASP A 128 11.83 6.29 -5.29
C ASP A 128 12.08 4.77 -5.28
N VAL A 129 11.16 4.01 -4.68
CA VAL A 129 11.29 2.56 -4.50
C VAL A 129 10.20 1.85 -5.29
N PHE A 130 10.61 0.97 -6.20
CA PHE A 130 9.70 0.19 -7.03
C PHE A 130 9.92 -1.30 -6.81
N TRP A 131 8.83 -2.04 -6.64
CA TRP A 131 8.89 -3.49 -6.50
C TRP A 131 7.60 -4.14 -7.04
N GLN A 132 7.72 -5.36 -7.57
CA GLN A 132 6.58 -6.16 -8.00
C GLN A 132 6.84 -7.66 -7.79
N THR A 133 5.78 -8.45 -7.68
CA THR A 133 5.87 -9.91 -7.44
C THR A 133 6.37 -10.70 -8.65
N GLY A 134 6.22 -10.14 -9.87
CA GLY A 134 6.60 -10.78 -11.12
C GLY A 134 6.08 -10.01 -12.33
N GLU A 135 5.98 -10.68 -13.47
CA GLU A 135 5.32 -10.12 -14.66
C GLU A 135 3.79 -10.08 -14.44
N PRO A 136 3.10 -9.00 -14.86
CA PRO A 136 1.65 -8.96 -14.81
C PRO A 136 1.04 -9.97 -15.80
N PRO A 137 -0.11 -10.60 -15.47
CA PRO A 137 -0.91 -11.40 -16.38
C PRO A 137 -1.12 -10.73 -17.74
N LYS A 138 -1.00 -11.51 -18.82
CA LYS A 138 -1.17 -11.01 -20.19
C LYS A 138 -2.59 -10.50 -20.41
N GLY A 139 -2.72 -9.38 -21.13
CA GLY A 139 -4.01 -8.82 -21.51
C GLY A 139 -4.66 -7.95 -20.43
N VAL A 140 -4.06 -7.82 -19.24
CA VAL A 140 -4.56 -6.88 -18.23
C VAL A 140 -4.24 -5.44 -18.64
N TRP A 141 -5.19 -4.53 -18.44
CA TRP A 141 -4.93 -3.10 -18.58
C TRP A 141 -4.21 -2.58 -17.34
N LEU A 142 -2.94 -2.26 -17.48
CA LEU A 142 -2.10 -1.73 -16.40
C LEU A 142 -1.67 -0.29 -16.72
N PRO A 143 -2.36 0.73 -16.20
CA PRO A 143 -2.02 2.12 -16.47
C PRO A 143 -0.70 2.51 -15.78
N ASP A 144 0.01 3.50 -16.32
CA ASP A 144 1.14 4.14 -15.63
C ASP A 144 0.73 4.62 -14.22
N GLN A 145 1.65 4.64 -13.26
CA GLN A 145 1.32 5.08 -11.89
C GLN A 145 0.99 6.58 -11.82
N GLY A 146 1.44 7.38 -12.80
CA GLY A 146 1.03 8.76 -12.98
C GLY A 146 1.61 9.74 -11.96
N VAL A 147 2.54 9.29 -11.11
CA VAL A 147 3.24 10.16 -10.16
C VAL A 147 4.44 10.76 -10.86
N ALA A 148 4.44 12.08 -11.00
CA ALA A 148 5.56 12.80 -11.56
C ALA A 148 6.78 12.67 -10.64
N THR A 149 7.94 12.33 -11.21
CA THR A 149 9.20 12.33 -10.48
C THR A 149 9.54 13.74 -10.01
N TYR A 150 10.24 13.85 -8.88
CA TYR A 150 10.70 15.14 -8.37
C TYR A 150 11.62 15.82 -9.39
N ARG A 151 11.30 17.06 -9.77
CA ARG A 151 12.06 17.85 -10.76
C ARG A 151 12.93 18.94 -10.15
N GLY A 152 13.05 18.98 -8.82
CA GLY A 152 13.73 20.10 -8.18
C GLY A 152 12.82 21.32 -8.08
N ARG A 153 13.43 22.49 -8.30
CA ARG A 153 12.74 23.80 -8.31
C ARG A 153 12.44 24.30 -9.73
N GLY A 154 12.49 23.41 -10.74
CA GLY A 154 12.34 23.74 -12.16
C GLY A 154 11.37 22.82 -12.89
#